data_AF-A0A381TEV3-F1
#
_entry.id   AF-A0A381TEV3-F1
#
_cell.length_a   1.000
_cell.length_b   1.000
_cell.length_c   1.000
_cell.angle_alpha   90.00
_cell.angle_beta   90.00
_cell.angle_gamma   90.00
#
_symmetry.space_group_name_H-M   'P 1'
#
loop_
_entity.id
_entity.type
_entity.pdbx_description
1 polymer ?
#
loop_
_entity_poly.entity_id
_entity_poly.type
_entity_poly.pdbx_seq_one_letter_code
_entity_poly.pdbx_strand_id
1 'polypeptide(L)'
;MVEDPITTLPEKTEKRLTVDSDDEDFKTDYRYSRENYYNLMEKGHDALDELLEIAKSTEHARHFEVASQLIKNLGETNEKLVNLQKVKKELTNKAPTGPASVNNNLYVGSTTDLLKLIKDKKNK
;
A
#
# COMPACT_ATOMS: atom_id res chain seq x y z
N MET A 1 25.12 33.69 40.80
CA MET A 1 24.37 32.43 40.92
C MET A 1 22.92 32.81 40.73
N VAL A 2 22.41 32.65 39.50
CA VAL A 2 20.99 32.83 39.19
C VAL A 2 20.51 31.43 38.87
N GLU A 3 19.76 30.83 39.80
CA GLU A 3 19.10 29.56 39.56
C GLU A 3 17.70 29.87 39.02
N ASP A 4 17.50 29.61 37.73
CA ASP A 4 16.18 29.68 37.12
C ASP A 4 15.32 28.51 37.63
N PRO A 5 14.04 28.73 38.01
CA PRO A 5 13.17 27.64 38.41
C PRO A 5 12.74 26.83 37.18
N ILE A 6 13.10 25.55 37.17
CA ILE A 6 12.63 24.56 36.19
C ILE A 6 11.10 24.52 36.24
N THR A 7 10.46 25.03 35.19
CA THR A 7 9.03 24.82 34.96
C THR A 7 8.85 23.38 34.48
N THR A 8 8.41 22.49 35.37
CA THR A 8 8.00 21.13 35.02
C THR A 8 6.60 21.17 34.40
N LEU A 9 6.52 21.15 33.06
CA LEU A 9 5.26 20.88 32.36
C LEU A 9 4.86 19.41 32.58
N PRO A 10 3.60 19.11 32.94
CA PRO A 10 3.15 17.74 33.08
C PRO A 10 3.07 17.06 31.70
N GLU A 11 3.86 16.00 31.52
CA GLU A 11 3.81 15.11 30.36
C GLU A 11 2.48 14.34 30.35
N LYS A 12 1.50 14.89 29.63
CA LYS A 12 0.23 14.21 29.37
C LYS A 12 0.50 13.02 28.44
N THR A 13 0.73 11.86 29.04
CA THR A 13 0.79 10.57 28.35
C THR A 13 -0.60 10.22 27.82
N GLU A 14 -0.91 10.70 26.62
CA GLU A 14 -2.10 10.28 25.89
C GLU A 14 -1.96 8.79 25.57
N LYS A 15 -2.71 7.95 26.29
CA LYS A 15 -2.86 6.53 25.95
C LYS A 15 -3.41 6.44 24.53
N ARG A 16 -2.53 6.08 23.59
CA ARG A 16 -2.90 5.77 22.22
C ARG A 16 -3.81 4.55 22.26
N LEU A 17 -5.01 4.69 21.71
CA LEU A 17 -5.90 3.56 21.47
C LEU A 17 -5.20 2.66 20.45
N THR A 18 -4.77 1.47 20.88
CA THR A 18 -4.30 0.42 19.99
C THR A 18 -5.53 -0.36 19.52
N VAL A 19 -5.94 -0.13 18.29
CA VAL A 19 -6.95 -0.98 17.63
C VAL A 19 -6.19 -2.20 17.11
N ASP A 20 -6.62 -3.39 17.53
CA ASP A 20 -6.14 -4.64 16.94
C ASP A 20 -6.82 -4.75 15.57
N SER A 21 -6.05 -4.59 14.49
CA SER A 21 -6.56 -4.58 13.12
C SER A 21 -6.36 -5.94 12.47
N ASP A 22 -7.44 -6.57 12.02
CA ASP A 22 -7.38 -7.87 11.33
C ASP A 22 -7.17 -7.70 9.81
N ASP A 23 -6.88 -8.80 9.10
CA ASP A 23 -6.66 -8.80 7.64
C ASP A 23 -7.90 -8.31 6.84
N GLU A 24 -9.11 -8.52 7.36
CA GLU A 24 -10.36 -8.00 6.75
C GLU A 24 -10.49 -6.48 6.90
N ASP A 25 -10.01 -5.91 8.02
CA ASP A 25 -9.98 -4.46 8.22
C ASP A 25 -9.02 -3.82 7.21
N PHE A 26 -7.83 -4.42 7.02
CA PHE A 26 -6.86 -3.96 6.02
C PHE A 26 -7.44 -3.93 4.61
N LYS A 27 -8.15 -4.99 4.21
CA LYS A 27 -8.76 -5.07 2.87
C LYS A 27 -9.87 -4.04 2.71
N THR A 28 -10.65 -3.81 3.77
CA THR A 28 -11.73 -2.81 3.80
C THR A 28 -11.16 -1.39 3.72
N ASP A 29 -10.16 -1.06 4.52
CA ASP A 29 -9.48 0.24 4.55
C ASP A 29 -8.76 0.53 3.23
N TYR A 30 -8.11 -0.48 2.64
CA TYR A 30 -7.51 -0.35 1.32
C TYR A 30 -8.56 -0.04 0.25
N ARG A 31 -9.69 -0.75 0.23
CA ARG A 31 -10.76 -0.49 -0.74
C ARG A 31 -11.34 0.91 -0.55
N TYR A 32 -11.67 1.27 0.68
CA TYR A 32 -12.23 2.58 1.02
C TYR A 32 -11.28 3.72 0.64
N SER A 33 -9.99 3.59 0.98
CA SER A 33 -8.96 4.57 0.61
C SER A 33 -8.85 4.69 -0.91
N ARG A 34 -8.88 3.57 -1.63
CA ARG A 34 -8.80 3.57 -3.09
C ARG A 34 -10.01 4.26 -3.73
N GLU A 35 -11.22 3.96 -3.27
CA GLU A 35 -12.45 4.60 -3.73
C GLU A 35 -12.44 6.11 -3.43
N ASN A 36 -11.99 6.53 -2.24
CA ASN A 36 -11.85 7.94 -1.91
C ASN A 36 -10.88 8.68 -2.84
N TYR A 37 -9.72 8.08 -3.16
CA TYR A 37 -8.77 8.70 -4.09
C TYR A 37 -9.34 8.81 -5.50
N TYR A 38 -10.09 7.81 -5.98
CA TYR A 38 -10.77 7.92 -7.28
C TYR A 38 -11.84 9.00 -7.29
N ASN A 39 -12.69 9.04 -6.26
CA ASN A 39 -13.72 10.07 -6.12
C ASN A 39 -13.12 11.48 -6.06
N LEU A 40 -11.98 11.64 -5.38
CA LEU A 40 -11.26 12.91 -5.32
C LEU A 40 -10.63 13.27 -6.66
N MET A 41 -10.11 12.30 -7.42
CA MET A 41 -9.57 12.55 -8.76
C MET A 41 -10.68 12.97 -9.74
N GLU A 42 -11.80 12.27 -9.76
CA GLU A 42 -12.94 12.60 -10.64
C GLU A 42 -13.47 14.01 -10.34
N LYS A 43 -13.80 14.29 -9.09
CA LYS A 43 -14.22 15.64 -8.67
C LYS A 43 -13.15 16.70 -8.90
N GLY A 44 -11.88 16.33 -8.77
CA GLY A 44 -10.75 17.22 -9.02
C GLY A 44 -10.60 17.58 -10.50
N HIS A 45 -10.87 16.63 -11.40
CA HIS A 45 -10.91 16.87 -12.85
C HIS A 45 -12.09 17.76 -13.23
N ASP A 46 -13.30 17.46 -12.73
CA ASP A 46 -14.49 18.29 -12.98
C ASP A 46 -14.28 19.73 -12.50
N ALA A 47 -13.78 19.90 -11.27
CA ALA A 47 -13.47 21.21 -10.71
C ALA A 47 -12.36 21.94 -11.48
N LEU A 48 -11.38 21.20 -12.02
CA LEU A 48 -10.32 21.78 -12.84
C LEU A 48 -10.88 22.32 -14.16
N ASP A 49 -11.79 21.58 -14.80
CA ASP A 49 -12.41 22.00 -16.05
C ASP A 49 -13.28 23.26 -15.85
N GLU A 50 -14.11 23.28 -14.80
CA GLU A 50 -14.89 24.48 -14.43
C GLU A 50 -13.98 25.68 -14.13
N LEU A 51 -12.90 25.46 -13.37
CA LEU A 51 -11.95 26.53 -13.04
C LEU A 51 -11.20 27.04 -14.26
N LEU A 52 -10.88 26.17 -15.22
CA LEU A 52 -10.25 26.53 -16.49
C LEU A 52 -11.22 27.34 -17.36
N GLU A 53 -12.50 26.99 -17.38
CA GLU A 53 -13.53 27.75 -18.08
C GLU A 53 -13.67 29.17 -17.49
N ILE A 54 -13.73 29.27 -16.15
CA ILE A 54 -13.74 30.57 -15.47
C ILE A 54 -12.47 31.36 -15.80
N ALA A 55 -11.29 30.74 -15.69
CA ALA A 55 -10.01 31.40 -15.97
C ALA A 55 -9.92 31.94 -17.41
N LYS A 56 -10.45 31.19 -18.39
CA LYS A 56 -10.54 31.64 -19.79
C LYS A 56 -11.55 32.76 -19.97
N SER A 57 -12.69 32.72 -19.27
CA SER A 57 -13.75 33.73 -19.40
C SER A 57 -13.36 35.09 -18.81
N THR A 58 -12.62 35.10 -17.70
CA THR A 58 -12.25 36.35 -17.01
C THR A 58 -10.85 36.84 -17.38
N GLU A 59 -10.04 36.02 -18.06
CA GLU A 59 -8.65 36.28 -18.44
C GLU A 59 -7.76 36.76 -17.26
N HIS A 60 -8.08 36.38 -16.02
CA HIS A 60 -7.33 36.82 -14.84
C HIS A 60 -6.25 35.80 -14.46
N ALA A 61 -5.00 36.26 -14.41
CA ALA A 61 -3.82 35.46 -14.04
C ALA A 61 -3.98 34.69 -12.71
N ARG A 62 -4.74 35.24 -11.75
CA ARG A 62 -5.01 34.60 -10.46
C ARG A 62 -5.77 33.27 -10.59
N HIS A 63 -6.71 33.14 -11.52
CA HIS A 63 -7.44 31.88 -11.67
C HIS A 63 -6.57 30.76 -12.25
N PHE A 64 -5.63 31.10 -13.15
CA PHE A 64 -4.64 30.15 -13.65
C PHE A 64 -3.67 29.67 -12.57
N GLU A 65 -3.33 30.54 -11.61
CA GLU A 65 -2.53 30.16 -10.44
C GLU A 65 -3.29 29.15 -9.56
N VAL A 66 -4.56 29.42 -9.26
CA VAL A 66 -5.41 28.50 -8.48
C VAL A 66 -5.60 27.17 -9.22
N ALA A 67 -5.77 27.20 -10.54
CA ALA A 67 -5.86 25.99 -11.36
C ALA A 67 -4.54 25.19 -11.31
N SER A 68 -3.40 25.87 -11.36
CA SER A 68 -2.08 25.23 -11.23
C SER A 68 -1.89 24.59 -9.85
N GLN A 69 -2.40 25.22 -8.79
CA GLN A 69 -2.40 24.65 -7.43
C GLN A 69 -3.31 23.42 -7.34
N LEU A 70 -4.50 23.45 -7.97
CA LEU A 70 -5.41 22.31 -8.02
C LEU A 70 -4.78 21.12 -8.77
N ILE A 71 -4.14 21.38 -9.92
CA ILE A 71 -3.40 20.36 -10.69
C ILE A 71 -2.30 19.73 -9.83
N LYS A 72 -1.57 20.54 -9.05
CA LYS A 72 -0.55 20.01 -8.13
C LYS A 72 -1.16 19.08 -7.09
N ASN A 73 -2.25 19.50 -6.44
CA ASN A 73 -2.95 18.68 -5.44
C ASN A 73 -3.50 17.37 -6.05
N LEU A 74 -3.95 17.41 -7.31
CA LEU A 74 -4.40 16.24 -8.05
C LEU A 74 -3.24 15.28 -8.34
N GLY A 75 -2.07 15.82 -8.70
CA GLY A 75 -0.83 15.05 -8.85
C GLY A 75 -0.40 14.36 -7.56
N GLU A 76 -0.44 15.07 -6.43
CA GLU A 76 -0.16 14.50 -5.10
C GLU A 76 -1.17 13.39 -4.72
N THR A 77 -2.44 13.56 -5.10
CA THR A 77 -3.48 12.53 -4.89
C THR A 77 -3.22 11.29 -5.73
N ASN A 78 -2.80 11.45 -6.98
CA ASN A 78 -2.41 10.34 -7.84
C ASN A 78 -1.16 9.61 -7.30
N GLU A 79 -0.18 10.34 -6.77
CA GLU A 79 0.98 9.74 -6.13
C GLU A 79 0.59 8.91 -4.90
N LYS A 80 -0.32 9.42 -4.06
CA LYS A 80 -0.88 8.67 -2.93
C LYS A 80 -1.61 7.41 -3.37
N LEU A 81 -2.35 7.45 -4.48
CA LEU A 81 -2.98 6.26 -5.07
C LEU A 81 -1.94 5.23 -5.51
N VAL A 82 -0.86 5.65 -6.18
CA VAL A 82 0.24 4.76 -6.59
C VAL A 82 0.94 4.15 -5.36
N ASN A 83 1.19 4.96 -4.33
CA ASN A 83 1.80 4.50 -3.09
C ASN A 83 0.90 3.50 -2.36
N LEU A 84 -0.42 3.70 -2.34
CA LEU A 84 -1.38 2.73 -1.80
C LEU A 84 -1.28 1.37 -2.52
N GLN A 85 -1.10 1.38 -3.84
CA GLN A 85 -0.91 0.15 -4.61
C GLN A 85 0.40 -0.57 -4.26
N LYS A 86 1.50 0.18 -4.07
CA LYS A 86 2.79 -0.36 -3.65
C LYS A 86 2.70 -1.01 -2.27
N VAL A 87 2.11 -0.31 -1.30
CA VAL A 87 1.89 -0.81 0.07
C VAL A 87 1.11 -2.11 0.04
N LYS A 88 -0.01 -2.18 -0.69
CA LYS A 88 -0.75 -3.44 -0.83
C LYS A 88 0.10 -4.55 -1.42
N LYS A 89 0.89 -4.26 -2.47
CA LYS A 89 1.76 -5.24 -3.11
C LYS A 89 2.84 -5.75 -2.16
N GLU A 90 3.47 -4.88 -1.39
CA GLU A 90 4.47 -5.23 -0.39
C GLU A 90 3.89 -6.10 0.73
N LEU A 91 2.72 -5.73 1.26
CA LEU A 91 2.02 -6.52 2.29
C LEU A 91 1.52 -7.87 1.79
N THR A 92 1.05 -7.94 0.54
CA THR A 92 0.59 -9.20 -0.08
C THR A 92 1.76 -10.10 -0.48
N ASN A 93 2.93 -9.53 -0.81
CA ASN A 93 4.14 -10.27 -1.19
C ASN A 93 4.95 -10.78 0.01
N LYS A 94 4.31 -11.12 1.14
CA LYS A 94 4.93 -12.09 2.06
C LYS A 94 5.27 -13.33 1.22
N ALA A 95 6.56 -13.65 1.20
CA ALA A 95 7.24 -14.57 0.28
C ALA A 95 6.40 -15.80 -0.10
N PRO A 96 6.58 -16.38 -1.32
CA PRO A 96 5.97 -17.66 -1.64
C PRO A 96 6.30 -18.64 -0.50
N THR A 97 5.28 -19.02 0.27
CA THR A 97 5.36 -20.00 1.36
C THR A 97 5.45 -21.41 0.76
N GLY A 98 6.32 -21.56 -0.24
CA GLY A 98 6.49 -22.77 -1.02
C GLY A 98 7.96 -22.93 -1.38
N PRO A 99 8.52 -24.14 -1.27
CA PRO A 99 9.91 -24.38 -1.63
C PRO A 99 10.13 -23.98 -3.10
N ALA A 100 11.16 -23.17 -3.36
CA ALA A 100 11.52 -22.69 -4.69
C ALA A 100 11.92 -23.80 -5.68
N SER A 101 12.03 -25.05 -5.21
CA SER A 101 12.28 -26.24 -6.00
C SER A 101 11.49 -27.41 -5.42
N VAL A 102 10.49 -27.88 -6.17
CA VAL A 102 9.87 -29.19 -5.91
C VAL A 102 10.71 -30.21 -6.68
N ASN A 103 11.72 -30.81 -6.03
CA ASN A 103 12.44 -31.93 -6.61
C ASN A 103 11.50 -33.14 -6.62
N ASN A 104 10.67 -33.24 -7.65
CA ASN A 104 9.82 -34.39 -7.88
C ASN A 104 10.72 -35.53 -8.35
N ASN A 105 11.13 -36.39 -7.41
CA ASN A 105 11.88 -37.62 -7.70
C ASN A 105 10.95 -38.64 -8.36
N LEU A 106 10.47 -38.33 -9.57
CA LEU A 106 9.63 -39.23 -10.35
C LEU A 106 10.52 -40.35 -10.91
N TYR A 107 10.41 -41.54 -10.33
CA TYR A 107 11.08 -42.72 -10.86
C TYR A 107 10.28 -43.26 -12.05
N VAL A 108 10.80 -43.01 -13.26
CA VAL A 108 10.25 -43.58 -14.50
C VAL A 108 10.89 -44.94 -14.77
N GLY A 109 10.32 -45.99 -14.18
CA GLY A 109 10.78 -47.37 -14.32
C GLY A 109 9.72 -48.39 -13.91
N SER A 110 10.01 -49.68 -14.07
CA SER A 110 9.08 -50.74 -13.68
C SER A 110 9.00 -50.85 -12.15
N THR A 111 7.84 -51.26 -11.61
CA THR A 111 7.66 -51.52 -10.17
C THR A 111 8.66 -52.54 -9.63
N THR A 112 9.16 -53.44 -10.47
CA THR A 112 10.19 -54.43 -10.15
C THR A 112 11.53 -53.78 -9.80
N ASP A 113 11.92 -52.73 -10.52
CA ASP A 113 13.22 -52.08 -10.33
C ASP A 113 13.20 -51.15 -9.10
N LEU A 114 12.05 -50.56 -8.79
CA LEU A 114 11.82 -49.86 -7.53
C LEU A 114 11.97 -50.83 -6.33
N LEU A 115 11.43 -52.05 -6.45
CA LEU A 115 11.47 -53.06 -5.40
C LEU A 115 12.88 -53.60 -5.15
N LYS A 116 13.70 -53.75 -6.20
CA LYS A 116 15.12 -54.11 -6.08
C LYS A 116 15.89 -53.03 -5.34
N LEU A 117 15.69 -51.75 -5.71
CA LEU A 117 16.38 -50.62 -5.11
C LEU A 117 16.05 -50.44 -3.61
N ILE A 118 14.81 -50.75 -3.22
CA ILE A 118 14.41 -50.77 -1.79
C ILE A 118 15.06 -51.94 -1.04
N LYS A 119 15.13 -53.13 -1.65
CA LYS A 119 15.77 -54.30 -1.03
C LYS A 119 17.28 -54.13 -0.88
N ASP A 120 17.95 -53.55 -1.87
CA ASP A 120 19.39 -53.28 -1.82
C ASP A 120 19.74 -52.23 -0.77
N LYS A 121 18.87 -51.24 -0.53
CA LYS A 121 19.01 -50.29 0.58
C LYS A 121 18.72 -50.90 1.97
N LYS A 122 17.92 -51.96 2.04
CA LYS A 122 17.58 -52.63 3.32
C LYS A 122 18.66 -53.61 3.78
N ASN A 123 19.50 -54.08 2.86
CA ASN A 123 20.56 -55.04 3.11
C ASN A 123 21.95 -54.38 3.32
N LYS A 124 21.97 -53.07 3.57
CA LYS A 124 23.15 -52.28 3.91
C LYS A 124 22.91 -51.59 5.25
#